data_AF-A0A536SVI7-F1
#
_entry.id   AF-A0A536SVI7-F1
#
_cell.length_a   1.000
_cell.length_b   1.000
_cell.length_c   1.000
_cell.angle_alpha   90.00
_cell.angle_beta   90.00
_cell.angle_gamma   90.00
#
_symmetry.space_group_name_H-M   'P 1'
#
loop_
_entity.id
_entity.type
_entity.pdbx_description
1 polymer ?
#
loop_
_entity_poly.entity_id
_entity_poly.type
_entity_poly.pdbx_seq_one_letter_code
_entity_poly.pdbx_strand_id
1 'polypeptide(L)'
;MIPDYLALIGDTADGYPGLPGIGPATAARLLNRYGAIEDFPPEVLGEKRRLALLFKNLATLRTDAPLFEDVDALRWRGPTAEFAARAGRMGADRLVERCGAIVQT
;
A
#
# COMPACT_ATOMS: atom_id res chain seq x y z
N MET A 1 -3.12 15.04 -2.78
CA MET A 1 -3.46 13.96 -1.83
C MET A 1 -2.22 13.11 -1.56
N ILE A 2 -2.27 12.10 -0.66
CA ILE A 2 -1.10 11.23 -0.38
C ILE A 2 -0.57 10.51 -1.63
N PRO A 3 -1.40 9.92 -2.52
CA PRO A 3 -0.90 9.30 -3.74
C PRO A 3 -0.18 10.28 -4.67
N ASP A 4 -0.65 11.52 -4.79
CA ASP A 4 0.04 12.56 -5.58
C ASP A 4 1.40 12.92 -4.97
N TYR A 5 1.49 12.96 -3.64
CA TYR A 5 2.74 13.25 -2.95
C TYR A 5 3.78 12.15 -3.19
N LEU A 6 3.39 10.89 -2.94
CA LEU A 6 4.26 9.74 -3.16
C LEU A 6 4.65 9.59 -4.65
N ALA A 7 3.73 9.88 -5.57
CA ALA A 7 4.03 9.88 -7.00
C ALA A 7 5.16 10.82 -7.39
N LEU A 8 5.30 11.95 -6.68
CA LEU A 8 6.35 12.93 -6.94
C LEU A 8 7.66 12.58 -6.24
N ILE A 9 7.62 12.11 -4.99
CA ILE A 9 8.82 11.91 -4.16
C ILE A 9 9.37 10.48 -4.15
N GLY A 10 8.55 9.50 -4.52
CA GLY A 10 8.86 8.08 -4.45
C GLY A 10 8.42 7.41 -3.14
N ASP A 11 8.40 6.08 -3.19
CA ASP A 11 8.19 5.20 -2.05
C ASP A 11 9.16 4.02 -2.14
N THR A 12 10.13 3.99 -1.23
CA THR A 12 11.15 2.94 -1.18
C THR A 12 10.55 1.60 -0.75
N ALA A 13 9.48 1.59 0.04
CA ALA A 13 8.84 0.34 0.48
C ALA A 13 8.14 -0.36 -0.68
N ASP A 14 7.51 0.42 -1.56
CA ASP A 14 6.84 -0.06 -2.77
C ASP A 14 7.75 -0.10 -4.01
N GLY A 15 9.00 0.36 -3.88
CA GLY A 15 10.05 0.17 -4.87
C GLY A 15 10.03 1.13 -6.07
N TYR A 16 9.37 2.28 -5.98
CA TYR A 16 9.42 3.31 -7.04
C TYR A 16 10.13 4.59 -6.57
N PRO A 17 11.04 5.17 -7.39
CA PRO A 17 11.98 6.20 -6.94
C PRO A 17 11.42 7.63 -6.92
N GLY A 18 10.19 7.84 -7.40
CA GLY A 18 9.64 9.19 -7.62
C GLY A 18 10.29 9.91 -8.81
N LEU A 19 10.08 11.22 -8.89
CA LEU A 19 10.60 12.04 -9.98
C LEU A 19 11.97 12.64 -9.65
N PRO A 20 12.99 12.48 -10.53
CA PRO A 20 14.28 13.12 -10.36
C PRO A 20 14.17 14.65 -10.22
N GLY A 21 14.75 15.18 -9.15
CA GLY A 21 14.76 16.62 -8.84
C GLY A 21 13.53 17.12 -8.08
N ILE A 22 12.58 16.25 -7.71
CA ILE A 22 11.40 16.61 -6.93
C ILE A 22 11.48 15.90 -5.57
N GLY A 23 11.97 16.61 -4.56
CA GLY A 23 11.93 16.17 -3.17
C GLY A 23 10.68 16.63 -2.41
N PRO A 24 10.54 16.26 -1.12
CA PRO A 24 9.39 16.59 -0.26
C PRO A 24 8.92 18.03 -0.32
N ALA A 25 9.83 19.00 -0.19
CA ALA A 25 9.49 20.42 -0.19
C ALA A 25 8.97 20.90 -1.54
N THR A 26 9.57 20.45 -2.64
CA THR A 26 9.13 20.79 -4.00
C THR A 26 7.76 20.18 -4.29
N ALA A 27 7.57 18.90 -3.94
CA ALA A 27 6.28 18.22 -4.09
C ALA A 27 5.17 18.94 -3.33
N ALA A 28 5.39 19.26 -2.04
CA ALA A 28 4.41 19.98 -1.22
C ALA A 28 4.06 21.35 -1.82
N ARG A 29 5.05 22.12 -2.31
CA ARG A 29 4.81 23.41 -2.97
C ARG A 29 3.98 23.29 -4.24
N LEU A 30 4.26 22.28 -5.07
CA LEU A 30 3.52 22.06 -6.32
C LEU A 30 2.07 21.65 -6.03
N LEU A 31 1.86 20.71 -5.10
CA LEU A 31 0.53 20.23 -4.72
C LEU A 31 -0.30 21.31 -4.04
N ASN A 32 0.29 22.14 -3.18
CA ASN A 32 -0.41 23.26 -2.57
C ASN A 32 -0.79 24.34 -3.58
N ARG A 33 -0.03 24.48 -4.67
CA ARG A 33 -0.29 25.48 -5.71
C ARG A 33 -1.32 25.00 -6.73
N TYR A 34 -1.20 23.77 -7.21
CA TYR A 34 -1.94 23.28 -8.38
C TYR A 34 -2.94 22.18 -8.06
N GLY A 35 -2.93 21.60 -6.86
CA GLY A 35 -3.85 20.53 -6.49
C GLY A 35 -3.37 19.15 -6.95
N ALA A 36 -4.22 18.40 -7.65
CA ALA A 36 -3.90 17.07 -8.14
C ALA A 36 -2.93 17.13 -9.34
N ILE A 37 -2.15 16.07 -9.59
CA ILE A 37 -1.17 16.05 -10.69
C ILE A 37 -1.83 16.27 -12.06
N GLU A 38 -3.08 15.85 -12.22
CA GLU A 38 -3.89 16.04 -13.42
C GLU A 38 -4.17 17.52 -13.70
N ASP A 39 -4.25 18.34 -12.65
CA ASP A 39 -4.55 19.77 -12.74
C ASP A 39 -3.29 20.63 -12.98
N PHE A 40 -2.11 20.02 -12.96
CA PHE A 40 -0.86 20.75 -13.18
C PHE A 40 -0.81 21.28 -14.62
N PRO A 41 -0.33 22.51 -14.84
CA PRO A 41 0.00 22.97 -16.18
C PRO A 41 1.00 22.02 -16.87
N PRO A 42 0.86 21.74 -18.18
CA PRO A 42 1.69 20.77 -18.91
C PRO A 42 3.21 20.97 -18.74
N GLU A 43 3.64 22.22 -18.66
CA GLU A 43 5.03 22.65 -18.52
C GLU A 43 5.65 22.35 -17.15
N VAL A 44 4.85 22.12 -16.10
CA VAL A 44 5.37 21.93 -14.73
C VAL A 44 6.14 20.61 -14.60
N LEU A 45 5.61 19.54 -15.18
CA LEU A 45 6.27 18.22 -15.18
C LEU A 45 6.84 17.86 -16.54
N GLY A 46 6.37 18.49 -17.62
CA GLY A 46 6.78 18.18 -18.99
C GLY A 46 6.65 16.68 -19.29
N GLU A 47 7.71 16.10 -19.84
CA GLU A 47 7.78 14.68 -20.19
C GLU A 47 7.63 13.74 -18.97
N LYS A 48 7.95 14.23 -17.75
CA LYS A 48 7.83 13.44 -16.52
C LYS A 48 6.38 13.25 -16.07
N ARG A 49 5.41 13.97 -16.64
CA ARG A 49 3.99 13.89 -16.27
C ARG A 49 3.44 12.47 -16.41
N ARG A 50 3.78 11.78 -17.51
CA ARG A 50 3.34 10.40 -17.74
C ARG A 50 3.84 9.46 -16.64
N LEU A 51 5.09 9.63 -16.21
CA LEU A 51 5.68 8.83 -15.15
C LEU A 51 5.07 9.15 -13.78
N ALA A 52 4.80 10.43 -13.49
CA ALA A 52 4.10 10.83 -12.26
C ALA A 52 2.70 10.21 -12.16
N LEU A 53 1.93 10.22 -13.26
CA LEU A 53 0.61 9.60 -13.28
C LEU A 53 0.66 8.07 -13.13
N LEU A 54 1.72 7.44 -13.66
CA LEU A 54 1.97 6.01 -13.40
C LEU A 54 2.26 5.75 -11.93
N PHE A 55 3.14 6.53 -11.29
CA PHE A 55 3.44 6.37 -9.86
C PHE A 55 2.22 6.68 -8.99
N LYS A 56 1.40 7.67 -9.37
CA LYS A 56 0.13 7.93 -8.70
C LYS A 56 -0.81 6.74 -8.79
N ASN A 57 -0.89 6.08 -9.94
CA ASN A 57 -1.68 4.87 -10.09
C ASN A 57 -1.20 3.78 -9.12
N LEU A 58 0.11 3.53 -9.05
CA LEU A 58 0.69 2.55 -8.12
C LEU A 58 0.43 2.91 -6.66
N ALA A 59 0.52 4.20 -6.31
CA ALA A 59 0.29 4.70 -4.95
C ALA A 59 -1.20 4.78 -4.55
N THR A 60 -2.13 4.57 -5.49
CA THR A 60 -3.56 4.73 -5.24
C THR A 60 -4.17 3.40 -4.80
N LEU A 61 -4.72 3.36 -3.59
CA LEU A 61 -5.47 2.22 -3.09
C LEU A 61 -6.72 2.00 -3.96
N ARG A 62 -6.87 0.78 -4.48
CA ARG A 62 -8.08 0.35 -5.17
C ARG A 62 -9.19 0.04 -4.17
N THR A 63 -10.28 0.79 -4.25
CA THR A 63 -11.48 0.62 -3.40
C THR A 63 -12.58 -0.20 -4.09
N ASP A 64 -12.34 -0.63 -5.32
CA ASP A 64 -13.29 -1.34 -6.18
C ASP A 64 -12.94 -2.84 -6.36
N ALA A 65 -12.01 -3.35 -5.55
CA ALA A 65 -11.61 -4.74 -5.63
C ALA A 65 -12.79 -5.65 -5.24
N PRO A 66 -13.02 -6.76 -5.98
CA PRO A 66 -14.03 -7.75 -5.59
C PRO A 66 -13.57 -8.41 -4.29
N LEU A 67 -14.25 -8.08 -3.20
CA LEU A 67 -14.01 -8.64 -1.86
C LEU A 67 -15.19 -9.54 -1.46
N PHE A 68 -15.10 -10.10 -0.26
CA PHE A 68 -16.21 -10.79 0.39
C PHE A 68 -17.42 -9.85 0.55
N GLU A 69 -18.63 -10.42 0.49
CA GLU A 69 -19.89 -9.69 0.65
C GLU A 69 -20.11 -9.22 2.10
N ASP A 70 -19.58 -9.98 3.07
CA ASP A 70 -19.75 -9.73 4.50
C ASP A 70 -18.42 -9.85 5.24
N VAL A 71 -18.12 -8.86 6.09
CA VAL A 71 -16.89 -8.81 6.92
C VAL A 71 -16.83 -9.99 7.89
N ASP A 72 -17.95 -10.55 8.31
CA ASP A 72 -17.98 -11.73 9.18
C ASP A 72 -17.37 -12.97 8.50
N ALA A 73 -17.26 -12.98 7.16
CA ALA A 73 -16.52 -14.01 6.43
C ALA A 73 -15.02 -14.02 6.75
N LEU A 74 -14.45 -12.89 7.17
CA LEU A 74 -13.05 -12.78 7.61
C LEU A 74 -12.84 -13.20 9.07
N ARG A 75 -13.91 -13.52 9.81
CA ARG A 75 -13.79 -13.89 11.23
C ARG A 75 -12.90 -15.12 11.37
N TRP A 76 -11.77 -14.94 12.05
CA TRP A 76 -10.87 -16.05 12.36
C TRP A 76 -11.56 -17.03 13.32
N ARG A 77 -11.61 -18.32 12.95
CA ARG A 77 -12.26 -19.41 13.71
C ARG A 77 -11.26 -20.36 14.36
N GLY A 78 -10.01 -19.94 14.46
CA GLY A 78 -8.90 -20.78 14.90
C GLY A 78 -8.07 -21.37 13.75
N PRO A 79 -6.99 -22.07 14.09
CA PRO A 79 -6.10 -22.68 13.11
C PRO A 79 -6.78 -23.84 12.37
N THR A 80 -6.42 -24.06 11.11
CA THR A 80 -6.82 -25.25 10.35
C THR A 80 -6.04 -26.49 10.83
N ALA A 81 -6.50 -27.69 10.47
CA ALA A 81 -5.84 -28.94 10.83
C ALA A 81 -4.35 -29.01 10.37
N GLU A 82 -4.00 -28.33 9.27
CA GLU A 82 -2.64 -28.33 8.73
C GLU A 82 -1.68 -27.38 9.48
N PHE A 83 -2.21 -26.50 10.33
CA PHE A 83 -1.44 -25.43 10.96
C PHE A 83 -0.27 -25.96 11.79
N ALA A 84 -0.49 -27.00 12.61
CA ALA A 84 0.55 -27.56 13.48
C ALA A 84 1.73 -28.11 12.68
N ALA A 85 1.45 -28.84 11.60
CA ALA A 85 2.50 -29.37 10.72
C ALA A 85 3.26 -28.24 10.00
N ARG A 86 2.59 -27.14 9.62
CA ARG A 86 3.24 -25.97 9.01
C ARG A 86 4.09 -25.21 10.03
N ALA A 87 3.60 -25.04 11.25
CA ALA A 87 4.33 -24.39 12.33
C ALA A 87 5.63 -25.13 12.67
N GLY A 88 5.58 -26.46 12.78
CA GLY A 88 6.77 -27.28 13.02
C GLY A 88 7.82 -27.16 11.92
N ARG A 89 7.41 -27.11 10.63
CA ARG A 89 8.34 -26.86 9.51
C ARG A 89 9.04 -25.50 9.58
N MET A 90 8.43 -24.51 10.22
CA MET A 90 8.99 -23.18 10.41
C MET A 90 9.74 -23.04 11.75
N GLY A 91 9.85 -24.13 12.54
CA GLY A 91 10.46 -24.10 13.88
C GLY A 91 9.66 -23.29 14.90
N ALA A 92 8.35 -23.14 14.68
CA ALA A 92 7.48 -22.23 15.42
C ALA A 92 6.44 -22.97 16.27
N ASP A 93 6.84 -24.05 16.93
CA ASP A 93 5.93 -24.96 17.67
C ASP A 93 5.08 -24.26 18.72
N ARG A 94 5.64 -23.25 19.41
CA ARG A 94 4.93 -22.43 20.40
C ARG A 94 3.76 -21.62 19.82
N LEU A 95 3.68 -21.43 18.50
CA LEU A 95 2.52 -20.78 17.89
C LEU A 95 1.27 -21.65 17.98
N VAL A 96 1.41 -22.97 17.96
CA VAL A 96 0.26 -23.89 18.06
C VAL A 96 -0.44 -23.72 19.41
N GLU A 97 0.35 -23.69 20.48
CA GLU A 97 -0.14 -23.48 21.85
C GLU A 97 -0.82 -22.12 22.00
N ARG A 98 -0.17 -21.05 21.51
CA ARG A 98 -0.70 -19.68 21.60
C ARG A 98 -2.00 -19.50 20.82
N CYS A 99 -2.09 -20.06 19.61
CA CYS A 99 -3.31 -20.00 18.81
C CYS A 99 -4.45 -20.78 19.46
N GLY A 100 -4.17 -21.94 20.06
CA GLY A 100 -5.18 -22.73 20.78
C GLY A 100 -5.78 -21.98 21.98
N ALA A 101 -4.96 -21.25 22.74
CA ALA A 101 -5.42 -20.48 23.89
C ALA A 101 -6.38 -19.34 23.53
N ILE A 102 -6.19 -18.70 22.36
CA ILE A 102 -7.03 -17.57 21.90
C ILE A 102 -8.42 -18.07 21.44
N VAL A 103 -8.53 -19.28 20.91
CA VAL A 103 -9.80 -19.83 20.41
C VAL A 103 -10.77 -20.21 21.54
N GLN A 104 -10.27 -20.37 22.77
CA GLN A 104 -11.07 -20.75 23.94
C GLN A 104 -11.63 -19.54 24.73
N THR A 105 -11.37 -18.31 24.28
CA THR A 105 -11.86 -17.05 24.89
C THR A 105 -12.92 -16.41 23.98
#